data_AF-A0A842VPX8-F1
#
_entry.id   AF-A0A842VPX8-F1
#
_cell.length_a   1.000
_cell.length_b   1.000
_cell.length_c   1.000
_cell.angle_alpha   90.00
_cell.angle_beta   90.00
_cell.angle_gamma   90.00
#
_symmetry.space_group_name_H-M   'P 1'
#
loop_
_entity.id
_entity.type
_entity.pdbx_description
1 polymer ?
#
loop_
_entity_poly.entity_id
_entity_poly.type
_entity_poly.pdbx_seq_one_letter_code
_entity_poly.pdbx_strand_id
1 'polypeptide(L)'
;MIVVFIDKLEDFVSFLDRRLMDEVFYEFKEGKTYELTSRKENDIILHFLSKVEEYIVLYETSVNYYKEGKKGTQDEEKFINELQNIFRKVENSIILVKGKIREIYLSYSS
;
A
#
# COMPACT_ATOMS: atom_id res chain seq x y z
N MET A 1 -11.18 -12.47 9.15
CA MET A 1 -10.40 -11.37 8.56
C MET A 1 -11.23 -10.77 7.45
N ILE A 2 -11.49 -9.47 7.52
CA ILE A 2 -12.22 -8.73 6.48
C ILE A 2 -11.16 -8.03 5.63
N VAL A 3 -11.31 -8.05 4.30
CA VAL A 3 -10.48 -7.24 3.41
C VAL A 3 -11.37 -6.13 2.85
N VAL A 4 -10.93 -4.89 3.00
CA VAL A 4 -11.62 -3.70 2.49
C VAL A 4 -10.73 -3.04 1.45
N PHE A 5 -11.17 -3.08 0.20
CA PHE A 5 -10.52 -2.36 -0.89
C PHE A 5 -11.04 -0.92 -0.91
N ILE A 6 -10.12 0.03 -0.90
CA ILE A 6 -10.41 1.46 -0.97
C ILE A 6 -9.91 2.00 -2.30
N ASP A 7 -10.85 2.50 -3.11
CA ASP A 7 -10.57 2.94 -4.48
C ASP A 7 -9.68 4.17 -4.56
N LYS A 8 -9.76 5.08 -3.57
CA LYS A 8 -9.02 6.35 -3.55
C LYS A 8 -7.95 6.35 -2.47
N LEU A 9 -6.76 6.83 -2.83
CA LEU A 9 -5.66 6.96 -1.89
C LEU A 9 -5.99 7.93 -0.75
N GLU A 10 -6.73 9.01 -1.02
CA GLU A 10 -7.14 9.98 -0.01
C GLU A 10 -8.04 9.35 1.05
N ASP A 11 -9.00 8.52 0.61
CA ASP A 11 -9.86 7.77 1.50
C ASP A 11 -9.02 6.76 2.29
N PHE A 12 -8.10 6.03 1.65
CA PHE A 12 -7.20 5.08 2.31
C PHE A 12 -6.39 5.75 3.42
N VAL A 13 -5.85 6.94 3.14
CA VAL A 13 -5.13 7.76 4.11
C VAL A 13 -6.02 8.12 5.31
N SER A 14 -7.30 8.42 5.08
CA SER A 14 -8.23 8.75 6.16
C SER A 14 -8.52 7.60 7.14
N PHE A 15 -8.25 6.34 6.74
CA PHE A 15 -8.40 5.17 7.62
C PHE A 15 -7.11 4.77 8.35
N LEU A 16 -5.98 5.45 8.09
CA LEU A 16 -4.70 5.14 8.73
C LEU A 16 -4.70 5.38 10.24
N ASP A 17 -5.66 6.15 10.77
CA ASP A 17 -5.87 6.33 12.21
C ASP A 17 -6.30 5.04 12.92
N ARG A 18 -6.88 4.08 12.18
CA ARG A 18 -7.35 2.79 12.72
C ARG A 18 -6.28 1.70 12.70
N ARG A 19 -5.07 2.02 12.25
CA ARG A 19 -4.00 1.03 12.07
C ARG A 19 -3.58 0.41 13.41
N LEU A 20 -3.20 -0.86 13.38
CA LEU A 20 -2.65 -1.57 14.52
C LEU A 20 -1.15 -1.39 14.67
N MET A 21 -0.49 -0.95 13.60
CA MET A 21 0.96 -0.89 13.47
C MET A 21 1.32 0.36 12.67
N ASP A 22 2.51 0.90 12.87
CA ASP A 22 3.00 2.07 12.13
C ASP A 22 3.47 1.73 10.71
N GLU A 23 3.62 0.45 10.41
CA GLU A 23 4.00 -0.06 9.10
C GLU A 23 2.80 -0.11 8.15
N VAL A 24 2.93 0.62 7.02
CA VAL A 24 2.10 0.40 5.83
C VAL A 24 2.93 -0.42 4.85
N PHE A 25 2.45 -1.62 4.56
CA PHE A 25 3.13 -2.53 3.66
C PHE A 25 2.86 -2.14 2.20
N TYR A 26 3.81 -2.43 1.32
CA TYR A 26 3.61 -2.22 -0.11
C TYR A 26 4.23 -3.31 -1.00
N GLU A 27 3.57 -3.59 -2.12
CA GLU A 27 4.09 -4.46 -3.18
C GLU A 27 3.88 -3.84 -4.57
N PHE A 28 4.86 -4.04 -5.46
CA PHE A 28 4.71 -3.67 -6.86
C PHE A 28 4.03 -4.80 -7.62
N LYS A 29 2.96 -4.46 -8.33
CA LYS A 29 2.28 -5.34 -9.27
C LYS A 29 2.72 -4.92 -10.68
N GLU A 30 3.44 -5.79 -11.37
CA GLU A 30 3.74 -5.58 -12.78
C GLU A 30 2.42 -5.60 -13.57
N GLY A 31 2.06 -4.50 -14.22
CA GLY A 31 0.84 -4.44 -15.03
C GLY A 31 1.01 -5.06 -16.41
N LYS A 32 -0.12 -5.18 -17.12
CA LYS A 32 -0.16 -5.72 -18.48
C LYS A 32 0.52 -4.72 -19.43
N THR A 33 1.40 -5.24 -20.29
CA THR A 33 2.03 -4.41 -21.33
C THR A 33 1.01 -4.17 -22.44
N TYR A 34 0.59 -2.92 -22.66
CA TYR A 34 -0.22 -2.57 -23.82
C TYR A 34 0.72 -2.42 -25.02
N GLU A 35 0.65 -3.36 -25.97
CA GLU A 35 1.58 -3.48 -27.11
C GLU A 35 1.65 -2.22 -28.01
N LEU A 36 0.68 -1.31 -27.90
CA LEU A 36 0.56 -0.09 -28.71
C LEU A 36 1.19 1.16 -28.08
N THR A 37 1.52 1.13 -26.79
CA THR A 37 2.23 2.22 -26.10
C THR A 37 3.32 1.61 -25.25
N SER A 38 4.58 2.02 -25.39
CA SER A 38 5.70 1.60 -24.54
C SER A 38 5.57 1.97 -23.05
N ARG A 39 4.38 2.37 -22.61
CA ARG A 39 3.98 2.59 -21.21
C ARG A 39 3.55 1.26 -20.59
N LYS A 40 4.26 0.87 -19.53
CA LYS A 40 3.76 -0.15 -18.59
C LYS A 40 3.02 0.59 -17.48
N GLU A 41 1.72 0.35 -17.38
CA GLU A 41 1.02 0.63 -16.12
C GLU A 41 1.64 -0.31 -15.08
N ASN A 42 2.16 0.26 -14.00
CA ASN A 42 2.58 -0.51 -12.84
C ASN A 42 1.75 0.00 -11.69
N ASP A 43 1.28 -0.93 -10.87
CA ASP A 43 0.48 -0.59 -9.70
C ASP A 43 1.35 -0.83 -8.48
N ILE A 44 1.27 0.06 -7.50
CA ILE A 44 1.64 -0.28 -6.14
C ILE A 44 0.38 -0.68 -5.40
N ILE A 45 0.44 -1.77 -4.67
CA ILE A 45 -0.58 -2.15 -3.70
C ILE A 45 -0.07 -1.70 -2.34
N LEU A 46 -0.89 -0.96 -1.62
CA LEU A 46 -0.63 -0.52 -0.25
C LEU A 46 -1.62 -1.20 0.69
N HIS A 47 -1.16 -1.58 1.87
CA HIS A 47 -2.01 -2.30 2.82
C HIS A 47 -1.56 -2.13 4.27
N PHE A 48 -2.54 -2.05 5.16
CA PHE A 48 -2.32 -2.01 6.61
C PHE A 48 -3.41 -2.78 7.35
N LEU A 49 -3.08 -3.21 8.56
CA LEU A 49 -4.01 -3.90 9.45
C LEU A 49 -4.67 -2.93 10.42
N SER A 50 -5.94 -3.16 10.67
CA SER A 50 -6.76 -2.44 11.64
C SER A 50 -7.54 -3.44 12.49
N LYS A 51 -7.99 -2.99 13.66
CA LYS A 51 -8.97 -3.72 14.48
C LYS A 51 -10.26 -2.90 14.56
N VAL A 52 -11.34 -3.48 14.04
CA VAL A 52 -12.70 -2.94 14.15
C VAL A 52 -13.48 -3.91 15.01
N GLU A 53 -13.81 -3.49 16.23
CA GLU A 53 -14.42 -4.36 17.26
C GLU A 53 -13.56 -5.62 17.50
N GLU A 54 -14.12 -6.80 17.26
CA GLU A 54 -13.44 -8.10 17.40
C GLU A 54 -12.76 -8.57 16.10
N TYR A 55 -12.89 -7.79 15.02
CA TYR A 55 -12.39 -8.17 13.69
C TYR A 55 -11.07 -7.51 13.36
N ILE A 56 -10.13 -8.31 12.85
CA ILE A 56 -8.98 -7.79 12.10
C ILE A 56 -9.42 -7.50 10.67
N VAL A 57 -9.19 -6.26 10.25
CA VAL A 57 -9.51 -5.73 8.93
C VAL A 57 -8.21 -5.38 8.22
N LEU A 58 -8.03 -5.92 7.01
CA LEU A 58 -6.96 -5.54 6.10
C LEU A 58 -7.52 -4.49 5.15
N TYR A 59 -7.02 -3.27 5.24
CA TYR A 59 -7.32 -2.23 4.26
C TYR A 59 -6.29 -2.32 3.13
N GLU A 60 -6.77 -2.27 1.89
CA GLU A 60 -5.94 -2.33 0.70
C GLU A 60 -6.31 -1.19 -0.26
N THR A 61 -5.33 -0.57 -0.90
CA THR A 61 -5.54 0.33 -2.05
C THR A 61 -4.51 0.06 -3.12
N SER A 62 -4.85 0.41 -4.36
CA SER A 62 -3.96 0.31 -5.51
C SER A 62 -3.73 1.70 -6.08
N VAL A 63 -2.46 2.07 -6.25
CA VAL A 63 -2.06 3.37 -6.82
C VAL A 63 -1.27 3.13 -8.09
N ASN A 64 -1.75 3.70 -9.19
CA ASN A 64 -1.06 3.63 -10.46
C ASN A 64 0.14 4.57 -10.44
N TYR A 65 1.29 4.07 -10.89
CA TYR A 65 2.45 4.92 -11.15
C TYR A 65 3.01 4.65 -12.53
N TYR A 66 3.35 5.72 -13.23
CA TYR A 66 3.87 5.65 -14.58
C TYR A 66 5.39 5.56 -14.53
N LYS A 67 5.94 4.50 -15.15
CA LYS A 67 7.37 4.46 -15.48
C LYS A 67 7.58 5.12 -16.84
N GLU A 68 8.24 6.27 -16.86
CA GLU A 68 8.78 6.84 -18.09
C GLU A 68 10.14 6.21 -18.41
N GLY A 69 10.15 5.18 -19.27
CA GLY A 69 11.38 4.62 -19.83
C GLY A 69 11.78 3.22 -19.33
N LYS A 70 13.01 2.79 -19.70
CA LYS A 70 13.49 1.43 -19.48
C LYS A 70 13.72 1.15 -17.99
N LYS A 71 13.21 -0.01 -17.54
CA LYS A 71 13.41 -0.67 -16.23
C LYS A 71 14.59 -0.10 -15.41
N GLY A 72 14.29 0.83 -14.50
CA GLY A 72 15.21 1.27 -13.45
C GLY A 72 14.54 1.22 -12.08
N THR A 73 15.28 0.81 -11.05
CA THR A 73 14.86 0.85 -9.63
C THR A 73 14.73 2.28 -9.11
N GLN A 74 15.35 3.26 -9.76
CA GLN A 74 15.36 4.66 -9.33
C GLN A 74 13.96 5.32 -9.38
N ASP A 75 13.12 4.96 -10.35
CA ASP A 75 11.77 5.55 -10.45
C ASP A 75 10.83 4.99 -9.37
N GLU A 76 11.01 3.72 -9.00
CA GLU A 76 10.30 3.11 -7.88
C GLU A 76 10.70 3.78 -6.56
N GLU A 77 12.00 3.95 -6.30
CA GLU A 77 12.49 4.58 -5.08
C GLU A 77 12.00 6.02 -4.94
N LYS A 78 12.02 6.81 -6.02
CA LYS A 78 11.47 8.18 -6.02
C LYS A 78 9.99 8.18 -5.65
N PHE A 79 9.21 7.32 -6.28
CA PHE A 79 7.77 7.23 -6.02
C PHE A 79 7.47 6.78 -4.57
N ILE A 80 8.22 5.80 -4.04
CA ILE A 80 8.11 5.41 -2.63
C ILE A 80 8.48 6.56 -1.69
N ASN A 81 9.51 7.33 -2.01
CA ASN A 81 9.89 8.50 -1.21
C ASN A 81 8.80 9.58 -1.23
N GLU A 82 8.15 9.80 -2.38
CA GLU A 82 7.02 10.71 -2.49
C GLU A 82 5.82 10.24 -1.65
N LEU A 83 5.46 8.95 -1.73
CA LEU A 83 4.41 8.35 -0.90
C LEU A 83 4.75 8.46 0.60
N GLN A 84 5.99 8.17 0.98
CA GLN A 84 6.45 8.29 2.36
C GLN A 84 6.32 9.73 2.88
N ASN A 85 6.59 10.72 2.03
CA ASN A 85 6.41 12.13 2.37
C ASN A 85 4.93 12.50 2.50
N ILE A 86 4.04 11.91 1.70
CA ILE A 86 2.59 12.09 1.86
C ILE A 86 2.14 11.54 3.22
N PHE A 87 2.55 10.33 3.58
CA PHE A 87 2.17 9.72 4.86
C PHE A 87 2.75 10.45 6.06
N ARG A 88 3.97 10.99 5.97
CA ARG A 88 4.54 11.85 7.04
C ARG A 88 3.76 13.13 7.28
N LYS A 89 3.07 13.68 6.27
CA LYS A 89 2.18 14.84 6.47
C LYS A 89 0.94 14.49 7.29
N VAL A 90 0.55 13.21 7.29
CA VAL A 90 -0.56 12.68 8.07
C VAL A 90 -0.07 12.37 9.47
N GLU A 91 0.95 11.53 9.58
CA GLU A 91 1.56 11.15 10.86
C GLU A 91 3.02 10.72 10.68
N ASN A 92 3.92 11.28 11.50
CA ASN A 92 5.37 11.06 11.36
C ASN A 92 5.82 9.64 11.69
N SER A 93 5.03 8.87 12.44
CA SER A 93 5.39 7.50 12.82
C SER A 93 5.22 6.51 11.67
N ILE A 94 4.42 6.85 10.65
CA ILE A 94 4.09 5.92 9.56
C ILE A 94 5.31 5.63 8.69
N ILE A 95 5.61 4.35 8.49
CA ILE A 95 6.73 3.87 7.69
C ILE A 95 6.23 2.97 6.57
N LEU A 96 6.67 3.21 5.35
CA LEU A 96 6.45 2.32 4.21
C LEU A 96 7.43 1.14 4.26
N VAL A 97 6.89 -0.07 4.27
CA VAL A 97 7.69 -1.31 4.31
C VAL A 97 7.40 -2.15 3.08
N LYS A 98 8.43 -2.48 2.30
CA LYS A 98 8.29 -3.38 1.16
C LYS A 98 7.92 -4.77 1.65
N GLY A 99 6.74 -5.26 1.29
CA GLY A 99 6.27 -6.57 1.72
C GLY A 99 4.79 -6.80 1.50
N LYS A 100 4.37 -8.04 1.75
CA LYS A 100 2.97 -8.43 1.72
C LYS A 100 2.58 -9.14 3.02
N ILE A 101 1.48 -8.74 3.64
CA ILE A 101 0.82 -9.50 4.70
C ILE A 101 0.25 -10.79 4.07
N ARG A 102 0.80 -11.94 4.45
CA ARG A 102 0.40 -13.26 3.92
C ARG A 102 -0.40 -14.08 4.91
N GLU A 103 0.06 -14.16 6.14
CA GLU A 103 -0.52 -14.97 7.19
C GLU A 103 -0.66 -14.12 8.45
N ILE A 104 -1.85 -14.12 9.03
CA ILE A 104 -2.13 -13.45 10.30
C ILE A 104 -2.54 -14.53 11.29
N TYR A 105 -1.68 -14.81 12.25
CA TYR A 105 -1.95 -15.77 13.31
C TYR A 105 -2.67 -15.07 14.45
N LEU A 106 -3.94 -15.41 14.66
CA LEU A 106 -4.73 -14.90 15.78
C LEU A 106 -4.70 -15.93 16.91
N SER A 107 -3.93 -15.65 17.96
CA SER A 107 -4.03 -16.40 19.20
C SER A 107 -5.14 -15.81 20.06
N TYR A 108 -6.25 -16.54 20.23
CA TYR A 108 -7.23 -16.22 21.24
C TYR A 108 -6.74 -16.81 22.57
N SER A 109 -6.20 -15.98 23.46
CA SER A 109 -6.04 -16.36 24.85
C SER A 109 -7.37 -16.06 25.57
N SER A 110 -8.08 -17.11 25.96
CA SER A 110 -9.25 -17.04 26.84
C SER A 110 -8.88 -16.62 28.26
#